data_AF-A0A6L8BI10-F1
#
_entry.id   AF-A0A6L8BI10-F1
#
_cell.length_a   1.000
_cell.length_b   1.000
_cell.length_c   1.000
_cell.angle_alpha   90.00
_cell.angle_beta   90.00
_cell.angle_gamma   90.00
#
_symmetry.space_group_name_H-M   'P 1'
#
loop_
_entity.id
_entity.type
_entity.pdbx_description
1 polymer ?
#
loop_
_entity_poly.entity_id
_entity_poly.type
_entity_poly.pdbx_seq_one_letter_code
_entity_poly.pdbx_strand_id
1 'polypeptide(L)'
;MEEMENWIVPIVLVAIAAVTAAGKMIYWMGEVNADRKGINEFMKEIRDDIKKILRRLPAPTTKSSSPIQLTELGRSISDELNTRDWVDRIAPSLTERVKGKRPFEIQNFCFDYVKDEFEPDAAQLLRLQESAYENAIDLDGVLDVFAIELRDRLLELTGASTPNSGEVATPAHP
;
A
#
# COMPACT_ATOMS: atom_id res chain seq x y z
N MET A 1 -25.87 30.30 -2.48
CA MET A 1 -25.65 29.18 -1.53
C MET A 1 -26.81 28.18 -1.59
N GLU A 2 -27.37 27.92 -2.78
CA GLU A 2 -28.53 26.99 -2.95
C GLU A 2 -28.21 25.83 -3.91
N GLU A 3 -27.02 25.76 -4.50
CA GLU A 3 -26.66 24.67 -5.42
C GLU A 3 -25.89 23.50 -4.76
N MET A 4 -25.45 23.63 -3.50
CA MET A 4 -24.76 22.53 -2.79
C MET A 4 -25.71 21.55 -2.10
N GLU A 5 -27.01 21.87 -1.96
CA GLU A 5 -27.97 21.02 -1.25
C GLU A 5 -28.57 19.90 -2.11
N ASN A 6 -28.51 20.03 -3.45
CA ASN A 6 -29.16 19.09 -4.37
C ASN A 6 -28.32 17.84 -4.70
N TRP A 7 -27.05 17.80 -4.29
CA TRP A 7 -26.15 16.66 -4.54
C TRP A 7 -25.98 15.71 -3.35
N ILE A 8 -26.36 16.16 -2.14
CA ILE A 8 -26.29 15.34 -0.93
C ILE A 8 -27.41 14.30 -0.91
N VAL A 9 -28.61 14.67 -1.39
CA VAL A 9 -29.78 13.78 -1.43
C VAL A 9 -29.55 12.50 -2.25
N PRO A 10 -29.01 12.53 -3.49
CA PRO A 10 -28.74 11.31 -4.24
C PRO A 10 -27.61 10.46 -3.64
N ILE A 11 -26.57 11.05 -3.05
CA ILE A 11 -25.46 10.30 -2.44
C ILE A 11 -25.92 9.56 -1.18
N VAL A 12 -26.72 10.22 -0.34
CA VAL A 12 -27.27 9.60 0.87
C VAL A 12 -28.28 8.52 0.50
N LEU A 13 -29.08 8.70 -0.56
CA LEU A 13 -29.99 7.66 -1.07
C LEU A 13 -29.24 6.44 -1.63
N VAL A 14 -28.12 6.64 -2.33
CA VAL A 14 -27.27 5.53 -2.81
C VAL A 14 -26.62 4.78 -1.65
N ALA A 15 -26.12 5.50 -0.63
CA ALA A 15 -25.53 4.88 0.56
C ALA A 15 -26.58 4.08 1.37
N ILE A 16 -27.78 4.62 1.56
CA ILE A 16 -28.88 3.92 2.27
C ILE A 16 -29.38 2.71 1.46
N ALA A 17 -29.46 2.82 0.13
CA ALA A 17 -29.79 1.70 -0.74
C ALA A 17 -28.73 0.58 -0.68
N ALA A 18 -27.44 0.94 -0.65
CA ALA A 18 -26.35 -0.03 -0.51
C ALA A 18 -26.37 -0.75 0.85
N VAL A 19 -26.62 -0.02 1.94
CA VAL A 19 -26.70 -0.59 3.30
C VAL A 19 -27.94 -1.48 3.48
N THR A 20 -29.09 -1.11 2.89
CA THR A 20 -30.31 -1.94 2.96
C THR A 20 -30.25 -3.16 2.05
N ALA A 21 -29.56 -3.09 0.91
CA ALA A 21 -29.25 -4.26 0.09
C ALA A 21 -28.30 -5.23 0.80
N ALA A 22 -27.25 -4.72 1.45
CA ALA A 22 -26.34 -5.53 2.26
C ALA A 22 -27.06 -6.18 3.45
N GLY A 23 -27.92 -5.44 4.14
CA GLY A 23 -28.71 -5.96 5.27
C GLY A 23 -29.69 -7.07 4.87
N LYS A 24 -30.37 -6.93 3.71
CA LYS A 24 -31.25 -8.00 3.19
C LYS A 24 -30.47 -9.23 2.72
N MET A 25 -29.26 -9.04 2.20
CA MET A 25 -28.38 -10.14 1.78
C MET A 25 -27.83 -10.93 2.98
N ILE A 26 -27.50 -10.23 4.09
CA ILE A 26 -27.10 -10.86 5.37
C ILE A 26 -28.25 -11.67 5.97
N TYR A 27 -29.49 -11.20 5.86
CA TYR A 27 -30.66 -11.92 6.37
C TYR A 27 -31.01 -13.16 5.52
N TRP A 28 -30.72 -13.15 4.21
CA TRP A 28 -30.87 -14.32 3.32
C TRP A 28 -29.75 -15.35 3.47
N MET A 29 -28.57 -14.96 3.96
CA MET A 29 -27.44 -15.86 4.24
C MET A 29 -27.62 -16.75 5.48
N GLY A 30 -28.61 -16.45 6.34
CA GLY A 30 -28.89 -17.24 7.54
C GLY A 30 -29.41 -18.66 7.28
N GLU A 31 -29.90 -18.94 6.07
CA GLU A 31 -30.56 -20.22 5.74
C GLU A 31 -29.80 -21.10 4.73
N VAL A 32 -28.65 -20.64 4.19
CA VAL A 32 -27.91 -21.37 3.14
C VAL A 32 -26.55 -21.84 3.66
N ASN A 33 -26.57 -22.88 4.50
CA ASN A 33 -25.37 -23.65 4.86
C ASN A 33 -24.88 -24.60 3.73
N ALA A 34 -25.39 -24.46 2.50
CA ALA A 34 -25.14 -25.42 1.42
C ALA A 34 -24.08 -25.00 0.38
N ASP A 35 -23.76 -23.71 0.17
CA ASP A 35 -22.97 -23.28 -0.99
C ASP A 35 -21.68 -22.52 -0.67
N ARG A 36 -20.85 -23.05 0.24
CA ARG A 36 -19.50 -22.51 0.51
C ARG A 36 -18.55 -22.52 -0.69
N LYS A 37 -18.82 -23.32 -1.73
CA LYS A 37 -17.95 -23.42 -2.93
C LYS A 37 -18.21 -22.29 -3.94
N GLY A 38 -19.47 -21.91 -4.16
CA GLY A 38 -19.82 -20.86 -5.12
C GLY A 38 -19.37 -19.45 -4.68
N ILE A 39 -19.36 -19.18 -3.36
CA ILE A 39 -18.92 -17.89 -2.82
C ILE A 39 -17.42 -17.65 -3.03
N ASN A 40 -16.59 -18.68 -2.90
CA ASN A 40 -15.15 -18.56 -3.15
C ASN A 40 -14.83 -18.29 -4.63
N GLU A 41 -15.56 -18.93 -5.55
CA GLU A 41 -15.40 -18.68 -6.98
C GLU A 41 -15.89 -17.27 -7.35
N PHE A 42 -17.04 -16.85 -6.82
CA PHE A 42 -17.58 -15.51 -7.04
C PHE A 42 -16.67 -14.40 -6.48
N MET A 43 -16.12 -14.58 -5.28
CA MET A 43 -15.15 -13.63 -4.69
C MET A 43 -13.82 -13.59 -5.46
N LYS A 44 -13.41 -14.72 -6.05
CA LYS A 44 -12.22 -14.79 -6.89
C LYS A 44 -12.44 -14.05 -8.22
N GLU A 45 -13.61 -14.18 -8.82
CA GLU A 45 -14.00 -13.49 -10.06
C GLU A 45 -14.06 -11.98 -9.85
N ILE A 46 -14.69 -11.51 -8.76
CA ILE A 46 -14.69 -10.08 -8.38
C ILE A 46 -13.26 -9.56 -8.15
N ARG A 47 -12.41 -10.34 -7.46
CA ARG A 47 -11.01 -9.98 -7.21
C ARG A 47 -10.22 -9.85 -8.51
N ASP A 48 -10.41 -10.76 -9.46
CA ASP A 48 -9.67 -10.76 -10.72
C ASP A 48 -10.09 -9.59 -11.62
N ASP A 49 -11.38 -9.23 -11.64
CA ASP A 49 -11.87 -8.05 -12.36
C ASP A 49 -11.41 -6.73 -11.71
N ILE A 50 -11.38 -6.65 -10.38
CA ILE A 50 -10.79 -5.52 -9.66
C ILE A 50 -9.29 -5.39 -9.98
N LYS A 51 -8.53 -6.49 -9.94
CA LYS A 51 -7.10 -6.49 -10.29
C LYS A 51 -6.86 -6.03 -11.73
N LYS A 52 -7.72 -6.43 -12.68
CA LYS A 52 -7.62 -6.03 -14.09
C LYS A 52 -7.86 -4.52 -14.29
N ILE A 53 -8.76 -3.94 -13.50
CA ILE A 53 -9.03 -2.49 -13.50
C ILE A 53 -7.87 -1.72 -12.81
N LEU A 54 -7.38 -2.22 -11.68
CA LEU A 54 -6.32 -1.57 -10.89
C LEU A 54 -4.94 -1.60 -11.55
N ARG A 55 -4.63 -2.57 -12.42
CA ARG A 55 -3.36 -2.61 -13.19
C ARG A 55 -3.11 -1.40 -14.09
N ARG A 56 -4.15 -0.59 -14.38
CA ARG A 56 -4.03 0.64 -15.19
C ARG A 56 -3.85 1.90 -14.35
N LEU A 57 -3.94 1.78 -13.03
CA LEU A 57 -3.76 2.86 -12.08
C LEU A 57 -2.37 2.75 -11.44
N PRO A 58 -1.75 3.86 -11.01
CA PRO A 58 -0.54 3.80 -10.20
C PRO A 58 -0.76 2.90 -8.99
N ALA A 59 0.26 2.12 -8.60
CA ALA A 59 0.13 1.16 -7.50
C ALA A 59 -0.42 1.85 -6.24
N PRO A 60 -1.41 1.26 -5.56
CA PRO A 60 -2.17 1.94 -4.52
C PRO A 60 -1.32 2.34 -3.30
N THR A 61 -0.16 1.70 -3.12
CA THR A 61 0.78 1.95 -2.03
C THR A 61 1.85 2.98 -2.36
N THR A 62 2.01 3.38 -3.63
CA THR A 62 3.11 4.26 -4.07
C THR A 62 2.65 5.45 -4.93
N LYS A 63 3.37 6.57 -4.85
CA LYS A 63 3.18 7.74 -5.73
C LYS A 63 4.25 7.77 -6.80
N SER A 64 3.85 7.96 -8.07
CA SER A 64 4.75 7.93 -9.24
C SER A 64 5.66 9.16 -9.42
N SER A 65 5.82 10.02 -8.41
CA SER A 65 6.89 11.03 -8.39
C SER A 65 8.19 10.36 -7.94
N SER A 66 9.31 10.62 -8.62
CA SER A 66 10.63 10.24 -8.09
C SER A 66 11.09 11.28 -7.07
N PRO A 67 11.54 10.89 -5.86
CA PRO A 67 11.66 9.52 -5.35
C PRO A 67 10.29 8.90 -5.04
N ILE A 68 10.12 7.59 -5.25
CA ILE A 68 8.83 6.90 -5.05
C ILE A 68 8.43 7.05 -3.57
N GLN A 69 7.26 7.62 -3.30
CA GLN A 69 6.80 7.85 -1.92
C GLN A 69 5.63 6.93 -1.57
N LEU A 70 5.49 6.62 -0.28
CA LEU A 70 4.31 5.95 0.23
C LEU A 70 3.05 6.82 0.04
N THR A 71 1.95 6.18 -0.30
CA THR A 71 0.61 6.77 -0.17
C THR A 71 0.15 6.77 1.30
N GLU A 72 -1.04 7.30 1.56
CA GLU A 72 -1.65 7.17 2.89
C GLU A 72 -1.88 5.71 3.29
N LEU A 73 -2.36 4.90 2.35
CA LEU A 73 -2.48 3.44 2.54
C LEU A 73 -1.12 2.80 2.81
N GLY A 74 -0.09 3.13 2.03
CA GLY A 74 1.27 2.61 2.24
C GLY A 74 1.82 2.94 3.63
N ARG A 75 1.52 4.14 4.16
CA ARG A 75 1.89 4.52 5.54
C ARG A 75 1.12 3.72 6.59
N SER A 76 -0.19 3.53 6.40
CA SER A 76 -1.00 2.69 7.30
C SER A 76 -0.46 1.25 7.39
N ILE A 77 -0.12 0.65 6.24
CA ILE A 77 0.49 -0.69 6.17
C ILE A 77 1.86 -0.71 6.86
N SER A 78 2.68 0.33 6.64
CA SER A 78 3.99 0.47 7.28
C SER A 78 3.87 0.45 8.80
N ASP A 79 2.92 1.21 9.35
CA ASP A 79 2.66 1.32 10.78
C ASP A 79 2.08 0.01 11.35
N GLU A 80 1.11 -0.62 10.67
CA GLU A 80 0.49 -1.90 11.05
C GLU A 80 1.52 -3.03 11.15
N LEU A 81 2.40 -3.13 10.15
CA LEU A 81 3.45 -4.15 10.11
C LEU A 81 4.65 -3.80 11.00
N ASN A 82 4.75 -2.54 11.43
CA ASN A 82 5.92 -1.99 12.09
C ASN A 82 7.19 -2.23 11.25
N THR A 83 7.12 -1.85 9.98
CA THR A 83 8.19 -2.14 8.99
C THR A 83 9.50 -1.44 9.33
N ARG A 84 9.44 -0.29 10.01
CA ARG A 84 10.62 0.46 10.45
C ARG A 84 11.53 -0.36 11.35
N ASP A 85 10.97 -1.09 12.32
CA ASP A 85 11.75 -1.97 13.21
C ASP A 85 12.44 -3.12 12.44
N TRP A 86 11.85 -3.57 11.34
CA TRP A 86 12.45 -4.61 10.50
C TRP A 86 13.58 -4.02 9.67
N VAL A 87 13.32 -2.88 9.04
CA VAL A 87 14.29 -2.14 8.25
C VAL A 87 15.50 -1.70 9.09
N ASP A 88 15.29 -1.24 10.33
CA ASP A 88 16.36 -0.84 11.24
C ASP A 88 17.34 -1.99 11.57
N ARG A 89 16.85 -3.23 11.56
CA ARG A 89 17.69 -4.42 11.77
C ARG A 89 18.46 -4.82 10.51
N ILE A 90 17.87 -4.63 9.34
CA ILE A 90 18.42 -5.10 8.06
C ILE A 90 19.35 -4.06 7.42
N ALA A 91 18.97 -2.79 7.42
CA ALA A 91 19.67 -1.72 6.71
C ALA A 91 21.17 -1.58 7.07
N PRO A 92 21.62 -1.72 8.33
CA PRO A 92 23.04 -1.66 8.66
C PRO A 92 23.87 -2.70 7.91
N SER A 93 23.33 -3.92 7.70
CA SER A 93 24.02 -4.99 6.98
C SER A 93 24.15 -4.72 5.46
N LEU A 94 23.29 -3.87 4.91
CA LEU A 94 23.27 -3.53 3.48
C LEU A 94 24.01 -2.24 3.15
N THR A 95 24.44 -1.46 4.15
CA THR A 95 25.03 -0.12 3.94
C THR A 95 26.27 -0.15 3.06
N GLU A 96 27.16 -1.14 3.22
CA GLU A 96 28.36 -1.27 2.38
C GLU A 96 28.01 -1.64 0.92
N ARG A 97 26.89 -2.35 0.67
CA ARG A 97 26.44 -2.71 -0.70
C ARG A 97 25.91 -1.50 -1.48
N VAL A 98 25.55 -0.42 -0.79
CA VAL A 98 24.99 0.79 -1.39
C VAL A 98 25.92 2.00 -1.29
N LYS A 99 27.11 1.82 -0.70
CA LYS A 99 28.10 2.89 -0.53
C LYS A 99 28.52 3.48 -1.87
N GLY A 100 28.45 4.82 -1.96
CA GLY A 100 28.79 5.56 -3.17
C GLY A 100 27.75 5.48 -4.29
N LYS A 101 26.63 4.75 -4.11
CA LYS A 101 25.51 4.77 -5.04
C LYS A 101 24.73 6.08 -4.92
N ARG A 102 24.16 6.53 -6.04
CA ARG A 102 23.25 7.67 -6.09
C ARG A 102 21.88 7.29 -5.52
N PRO A 103 21.05 8.23 -5.05
CA PRO A 103 19.74 7.92 -4.48
C PRO A 103 18.83 7.05 -5.35
N PHE A 104 18.85 7.26 -6.68
CA PHE A 104 18.11 6.42 -7.63
C PHE A 104 18.61 4.97 -7.66
N GLU A 105 19.92 4.76 -7.58
CA GLU A 105 20.52 3.42 -7.56
C GLU A 105 20.27 2.71 -6.23
N ILE A 106 20.20 3.47 -5.12
CA ILE A 106 19.78 2.96 -3.81
C ILE A 106 18.30 2.53 -3.87
N GLN A 107 17.43 3.33 -4.49
CA GLN A 107 16.03 2.95 -4.67
C GLN A 107 15.91 1.64 -5.42
N ASN A 108 16.51 1.52 -6.62
CA ASN A 108 16.43 0.27 -7.40
C ASN A 108 16.98 -0.92 -6.61
N PHE A 109 18.12 -0.74 -5.94
CA PHE A 109 18.68 -1.77 -5.07
C PHE A 109 17.70 -2.26 -4.01
N CYS A 110 16.92 -1.37 -3.38
CA CYS A 110 15.96 -1.76 -2.35
C CYS A 110 14.78 -2.55 -2.92
N PHE A 111 14.25 -2.13 -4.07
CA PHE A 111 13.18 -2.88 -4.74
C PHE A 111 13.64 -4.26 -5.20
N ASP A 112 14.84 -4.35 -5.77
CA ASP A 112 15.42 -5.62 -6.21
C ASP A 112 15.70 -6.52 -5.00
N TYR A 113 16.34 -5.99 -3.94
CA TYR A 113 16.64 -6.73 -2.72
C TYR A 113 15.39 -7.34 -2.09
N VAL A 114 14.30 -6.57 -1.97
CA VAL A 114 13.07 -7.06 -1.34
C VAL A 114 12.38 -8.14 -2.17
N LYS A 115 12.56 -8.13 -3.50
CA LYS A 115 11.94 -9.12 -4.40
C LYS A 115 12.78 -10.39 -4.56
N ASP A 116 14.10 -10.24 -4.57
CA ASP A 116 15.01 -11.31 -4.98
C ASP A 116 15.81 -11.91 -3.81
N GLU A 117 16.04 -11.15 -2.72
CA GLU A 117 16.96 -11.55 -1.64
C GLU A 117 16.31 -11.56 -0.24
N PHE A 118 15.23 -10.81 -0.03
CA PHE A 118 14.56 -10.76 1.27
C PHE A 118 13.73 -12.03 1.51
N GLU A 119 14.20 -12.84 2.46
CA GLU A 119 13.52 -14.05 2.91
C GLU A 119 12.88 -13.82 4.29
N PRO A 120 11.58 -13.44 4.36
CA PRO A 120 10.89 -13.33 5.64
C PRO A 120 10.77 -14.70 6.29
N ASP A 121 10.88 -14.76 7.62
CA ASP A 121 10.53 -15.96 8.36
C ASP A 121 9.02 -16.28 8.23
N ALA A 122 8.60 -17.47 8.67
CA ALA A 122 7.21 -17.90 8.52
C ALA A 122 6.19 -16.97 9.21
N ALA A 123 6.55 -16.35 10.35
CA ALA A 123 5.68 -15.43 11.06
C ALA A 123 5.62 -14.07 10.34
N GLN A 124 6.76 -13.58 9.84
CA GLN A 124 6.83 -12.37 9.03
C GLN A 124 6.03 -12.52 7.73
N LEU A 125 6.19 -13.66 7.03
CA LEU A 125 5.46 -13.94 5.80
C LEU A 125 3.95 -13.98 6.03
N LEU A 126 3.50 -14.62 7.12
CA LEU A 126 2.08 -14.66 7.48
C LEU A 126 1.52 -13.24 7.67
N ARG A 127 2.23 -12.39 8.42
CA ARG A 127 1.82 -10.99 8.65
C ARG A 127 1.75 -10.19 7.35
N LEU A 128 2.73 -10.35 6.46
CA LEU A 128 2.73 -9.69 5.15
C LEU A 128 1.51 -10.13 4.30
N GLN A 129 1.18 -11.42 4.32
CA GLN A 129 0.03 -11.96 3.60
C GLN A 129 -1.32 -11.52 4.19
N GLU A 130 -1.44 -11.49 5.53
CA GLU A 130 -2.62 -10.98 6.24
C GLU A 130 -2.84 -9.51 5.89
N SER A 131 -1.80 -8.67 5.99
CA SER A 131 -1.90 -7.25 5.65
C SER A 131 -2.29 -7.04 4.18
N ALA A 132 -1.73 -7.81 3.24
CA ALA A 132 -2.12 -7.76 1.83
C ALA A 132 -3.61 -8.10 1.65
N TYR A 133 -4.09 -9.13 2.35
CA TYR A 133 -5.48 -9.56 2.31
C TYR A 133 -6.43 -8.50 2.89
N GLU A 134 -6.13 -7.96 4.07
CA GLU A 134 -6.96 -6.97 4.77
C GLU A 134 -7.06 -5.65 4.00
N ASN A 135 -5.96 -5.23 3.37
CA ASN A 135 -5.90 -4.00 2.59
C ASN A 135 -6.31 -4.20 1.11
N ALA A 136 -6.74 -5.42 0.73
CA ALA A 136 -7.17 -5.77 -0.62
C ALA A 136 -6.13 -5.45 -1.72
N ILE A 137 -4.85 -5.60 -1.41
CA ILE A 137 -3.73 -5.44 -2.34
C ILE A 137 -2.99 -6.77 -2.56
N ASP A 138 -2.03 -6.80 -3.48
CA ASP A 138 -1.13 -7.93 -3.62
C ASP A 138 0.04 -7.86 -2.64
N LEU A 139 0.69 -9.01 -2.45
CA LEU A 139 1.89 -9.10 -1.62
C LEU A 139 3.00 -8.17 -2.16
N ASP A 140 3.11 -8.05 -3.48
CA ASP A 140 4.07 -7.14 -4.13
C ASP A 140 3.85 -5.68 -3.69
N GLY A 141 2.60 -5.22 -3.57
CA GLY A 141 2.29 -3.88 -3.07
C GLY A 141 2.70 -3.66 -1.61
N VAL A 142 2.65 -4.70 -0.76
CA VAL A 142 3.17 -4.66 0.62
C VAL A 142 4.70 -4.67 0.63
N LEU A 143 5.33 -5.48 -0.23
CA LEU A 143 6.78 -5.53 -0.38
C LEU A 143 7.33 -4.20 -0.92
N ASP A 144 6.61 -3.51 -1.79
CA ASP A 144 6.97 -2.17 -2.25
C ASP A 144 6.98 -1.15 -1.09
N VAL A 145 6.08 -1.28 -0.10
CA VAL A 145 6.13 -0.46 1.14
C VAL A 145 7.43 -0.71 1.89
N PHE A 146 7.80 -1.99 2.05
CA PHE A 146 9.03 -2.39 2.72
C PHE A 146 10.28 -1.88 2.00
N ALA A 147 10.30 -1.94 0.67
CA ALA A 147 11.39 -1.43 -0.16
C ALA A 147 11.57 0.10 -0.02
N ILE A 148 10.47 0.85 0.09
CA ILE A 148 10.52 2.30 0.28
C ILE A 148 11.09 2.66 1.66
N GLU A 149 10.61 2.02 2.73
CA GLU A 149 11.12 2.25 4.09
C GLU A 149 12.61 1.84 4.18
N LEU A 150 13.00 0.74 3.52
CA LEU A 150 14.40 0.31 3.45
C LEU A 150 15.29 1.35 2.74
N ARG A 151 14.81 1.90 1.62
CA ARG A 151 15.52 2.97 0.90
C ARG A 151 15.72 4.18 1.80
N ASP A 152 14.65 4.66 2.41
CA ASP A 152 14.69 5.87 3.24
C ASP A 152 15.70 5.71 4.37
N ARG A 153 15.71 4.52 5.00
CA ARG A 153 16.70 4.21 6.02
C ARG A 153 18.14 4.15 5.51
N LEU A 154 18.36 3.54 4.36
CA LEU A 154 19.71 3.47 3.76
C LEU A 154 20.22 4.85 3.33
N LEU A 155 19.34 5.73 2.84
CA LEU A 155 19.70 7.11 2.50
C LEU A 155 20.12 7.90 3.75
N GLU A 156 19.41 7.74 4.86
CA GLU A 156 19.79 8.32 6.15
C GLU A 156 21.17 7.84 6.61
N LEU A 157 21.41 6.52 6.59
CA LEU A 157 22.66 5.93 7.06
C LEU A 157 23.87 6.29 6.18
N THR A 158 23.66 6.48 4.88
CA THR A 158 24.72 6.84 3.93
C THR A 158 24.96 8.35 3.83
N GLY A 159 24.11 9.17 4.47
CA GLY A 159 24.17 10.63 4.36
C GLY A 159 23.77 11.16 2.97
N ALA A 160 23.23 10.29 2.11
CA ALA A 160 22.68 10.65 0.81
C ALA A 160 21.24 11.12 1.01
N SER A 161 21.04 12.27 1.66
CA SER A 161 19.69 12.77 1.95
C SER A 161 18.92 13.09 0.66
N THR A 162 17.69 12.60 0.58
CA THR A 162 16.70 13.10 -0.39
C THR A 162 16.35 14.55 -0.05
N PRO A 163 16.12 15.44 -1.05
CA PRO A 163 15.61 16.77 -0.77
C PRO A 163 14.27 16.62 -0.07
N ASN A 164 14.20 17.07 1.17
CA ASN A 164 13.05 16.86 2.02
C ASN A 164 11.83 17.60 1.45
N SER A 165 10.71 16.89 1.35
CA SER A 165 9.40 17.49 1.06
C SER A 165 9.00 18.34 2.26
N GLY A 166 9.38 19.62 2.27
CA GLY A 166 9.07 20.51 3.39
C GLY A 166 9.67 21.92 3.32
N GLU A 167 10.69 22.16 2.51
CA GLU A 167 11.25 23.50 2.33
C GLU A 167 10.77 24.10 1.01
N VAL A 168 9.58 24.69 1.03
CA VAL A 168 9.19 25.66 -0.01
C VAL A 168 10.11 26.85 0.19
N ALA A 169 11.18 26.91 -0.58
CA ALA A 169 11.96 28.13 -0.74
C ALA A 169 11.02 29.20 -1.31
N THR A 170 10.46 30.03 -0.44
CA THR A 170 9.75 31.25 -0.83
C THR A 170 10.70 32.08 -1.68
N PRO A 171 10.41 32.33 -2.97
CA PRO A 171 11.25 33.22 -3.75
C PRO A 171 11.17 34.62 -3.13
N ALA A 172 12.32 35.13 -2.70
CA ALA A 172 12.46 36.53 -2.36
C ALA A 172 12.18 37.34 -3.63
N HIS A 173 11.00 37.95 -3.71
CA HIS A 173 10.72 38.94 -4.74
C HIS A 173 11.49 40.24 -4.42
N PRO A 174 12.10 40.87 -5.45
CA PRO A 174 12.85 42.12 -5.32
C PRO A 174 11.98 43.32 -4.95
#